data_AF-A0A7W4K401-F1
#
_entry.id   AF-A0A7W4K401-F1
#
_cell.length_a   1.000
_cell.length_b   1.000
_cell.length_c   1.000
_cell.angle_alpha   90.00
_cell.angle_beta   90.00
_cell.angle_gamma   90.00
#
_symmetry.space_group_name_H-M   'P 1'
#
loop_
_entity.id
_entity.type
_entity.pdbx_description
1 polymer ?
#
loop_
_entity_poly.entity_id
_entity_poly.type
_entity_poly.pdbx_seq_one_letter_code
_entity_poly.pdbx_strand_id
1 'polypeptide(L)'
;AADGADLKEGSYFLEGGVLHQIVGGRPSQVMIRKGEQKEGLFQKHARIIEALIPIRDAARSVLRAQMENRPFGKGQGDLKRAYQAFVRQFGPINLTKTTVRVNETTGVETETQRRPNLQPFYDDPDVWLVSSIEEYDEASESGRPGPLFTDRVIHAPVEPEIHSVHDALAVSLHDTGRVDIPLIAELLGRSEQDVVIDLGAAIYLDPERSVTGGEVYATADAYLSGPVRTKLARAREAAAIDTRYARNVSALEAVQPEDLRPSDITARLGAPWLPVEDVTQFVAEVLGVETRIHHTAQVACWSVDKLPFAGKAEATSVWGTERRHAGELLEDALTQAIPKIYDTWRDENGEHRELNTKETEAAKEKLAAIKTAFSSWVWQDAERADRLVRLYNDTYNNLVARKFDGSHLSLPGASTAIRLREHQMRVIWRIIATGGTYIAHAVGSGKTFSMCAAVMEQKRLGLISKAMIVVPGHCLAQMAREFLMLYPTAKILVADETNFVREKR
;
A
#
# COMPACT_ATOMS: atom_id res chain seq x y z
N ALA A 1 27.46 -34.61 5.71
CA ALA A 1 26.58 -34.38 4.56
C ALA A 1 25.15 -34.53 5.08
N ALA A 2 24.23 -33.64 4.72
CA ALA A 2 22.83 -33.86 5.05
C ALA A 2 22.35 -35.07 4.26
N ASP A 3 21.74 -36.06 4.91
CA ASP A 3 20.99 -37.11 4.22
C ASP A 3 19.92 -36.44 3.35
N GLY A 4 19.71 -36.94 2.13
CA GLY A 4 18.79 -36.35 1.14
C GLY A 4 17.33 -36.17 1.61
N ALA A 5 16.96 -36.71 2.77
CA ALA A 5 15.65 -36.57 3.39
C ALA A 5 15.31 -35.16 3.90
N ASP A 6 16.31 -34.30 4.16
CA ASP A 6 16.12 -32.92 4.66
C ASP A 6 16.12 -31.85 3.54
N LEU A 7 16.25 -32.26 2.28
CA LEU A 7 16.33 -31.36 1.13
C LEU A 7 14.94 -31.06 0.55
N LYS A 8 14.68 -29.79 0.26
CA LYS A 8 13.43 -29.33 -0.36
C LYS A 8 13.36 -29.78 -1.83
N GLU A 9 12.15 -29.90 -2.37
CA GLU A 9 11.92 -30.06 -3.82
C GLU A 9 12.75 -29.05 -4.63
N GLY A 10 13.37 -29.52 -5.72
CA GLY A 10 14.25 -28.73 -6.58
C GLY A 10 15.71 -28.61 -6.10
N SER A 11 16.02 -28.95 -4.85
CA SER A 11 17.38 -28.78 -4.29
C SER A 11 18.40 -29.66 -5.02
N TYR A 12 19.51 -29.07 -5.43
CA TYR A 12 20.66 -29.81 -5.95
C TYR A 12 21.58 -30.30 -4.84
N PHE A 13 22.18 -31.48 -4.99
CA PHE A 13 23.18 -31.98 -4.03
C PHE A 13 24.13 -32.97 -4.71
N LEU A 14 25.25 -33.27 -4.05
CA LEU A 14 26.24 -34.24 -4.52
C LEU A 14 26.20 -35.47 -3.61
N GLU A 15 26.09 -36.64 -4.22
CA GLU A 15 26.17 -37.94 -3.56
C GLU A 15 27.19 -38.80 -4.30
N GLY A 16 28.26 -39.23 -3.62
CA GLY A 16 29.34 -40.00 -4.26
C GLY A 16 30.04 -39.26 -5.42
N GLY A 17 29.99 -37.92 -5.46
CA GLY A 17 30.51 -37.11 -6.56
C GLY A 17 29.58 -37.01 -7.78
N VAL A 18 28.36 -37.54 -7.69
CA VAL A 18 27.34 -37.46 -8.73
C VAL A 18 26.30 -36.40 -8.36
N LEU A 19 26.00 -35.52 -9.31
CA LEU A 19 25.00 -34.46 -9.16
C LEU A 19 23.58 -35.03 -9.19
N HIS A 20 22.81 -34.71 -8.16
CA HIS A 20 21.41 -35.07 -8.01
C HIS A 20 20.55 -33.82 -7.79
N GLN A 21 19.26 -33.94 -8.10
CA GLN A 21 18.23 -32.97 -7.79
C GLN A 21 17.04 -33.68 -7.15
N ILE A 22 16.41 -33.07 -6.14
CA ILE A 22 15.16 -33.59 -5.59
C ILE A 22 14.02 -33.30 -6.57
N VAL A 23 13.41 -34.35 -7.09
CA VAL A 23 12.25 -34.30 -8.01
C VAL A 23 11.16 -35.23 -7.49
N GLY A 24 9.96 -34.70 -7.25
CA GLY A 24 8.86 -35.45 -6.64
C GLY A 24 9.19 -35.99 -5.25
N GLY A 25 9.99 -35.24 -4.48
CA GLY A 25 10.46 -35.63 -3.15
C GLY A 25 11.51 -36.75 -3.14
N ARG A 26 12.09 -37.12 -4.28
CA ARG A 26 13.12 -38.17 -4.38
C ARG A 26 14.38 -37.66 -5.07
N PRO A 27 15.57 -38.14 -4.67
CA PRO A 27 16.79 -37.99 -5.44
C PRO A 27 16.64 -38.46 -6.88
N SER A 28 16.92 -37.58 -7.83
CA SER A 28 17.01 -37.90 -9.26
C SER A 28 18.38 -37.48 -9.78
N GLN A 29 19.07 -38.38 -10.49
CA GLN A 29 20.38 -38.07 -11.06
C GLN A 29 20.25 -37.03 -12.17
N VAL A 30 21.09 -36.00 -12.12
CA VAL A 30 21.13 -34.97 -13.15
C VAL A 30 22.03 -35.43 -14.30
N MET A 31 21.42 -35.65 -15.46
CA MET A 31 22.13 -36.08 -16.66
C MET A 31 23.00 -34.93 -17.20
N ILE A 32 24.30 -35.19 -17.41
CA ILE A 32 25.26 -34.23 -17.98
C ILE A 32 25.58 -34.66 -19.41
N ARG A 33 25.42 -33.75 -20.37
CA ARG A 33 25.72 -33.99 -21.79
C ARG A 33 27.18 -34.42 -21.97
N LYS A 34 27.40 -35.52 -22.69
CA LYS A 34 28.71 -35.95 -23.20
C LYS A 34 28.69 -35.94 -24.74
N GLY A 35 29.67 -35.28 -25.35
CA GLY A 35 29.79 -35.22 -26.82
C GLY A 35 28.58 -34.54 -27.49
N GLU A 36 27.98 -35.20 -28.48
CA GLU A 36 26.85 -34.68 -29.29
C GLU A 36 25.46 -34.99 -28.70
N GLN A 37 25.38 -35.48 -27.46
CA GLN A 37 24.09 -35.77 -26.81
C GLN A 37 23.19 -34.53 -26.72
N LYS A 38 21.94 -34.66 -27.17
CA LYS A 38 20.94 -33.59 -27.16
C LYS A 38 20.27 -33.38 -25.79
N GLU A 39 20.28 -34.40 -24.93
CA GLU A 39 19.60 -34.41 -23.62
C GLU A 39 20.57 -34.22 -22.45
N GLY A 40 20.10 -33.57 -21.38
CA GLY A 40 20.87 -33.29 -20.16
C GLY A 40 21.41 -31.86 -20.07
N LEU A 41 22.05 -31.53 -18.95
CA LEU A 41 22.69 -30.24 -18.71
C LEU A 41 24.03 -30.13 -19.44
N PHE A 42 24.37 -28.93 -19.89
CA PHE A 42 25.72 -28.64 -20.40
C PHE A 42 26.76 -28.83 -19.30
N GLN A 43 27.93 -29.37 -19.65
CA GLN A 43 29.02 -29.59 -18.69
C GLN A 43 29.42 -28.31 -17.93
N LYS A 44 29.37 -27.15 -18.59
CA LYS A 44 29.61 -25.85 -17.94
C LYS A 44 28.56 -25.55 -16.85
N HIS A 45 27.28 -25.82 -17.12
CA HIS A 45 26.19 -25.58 -16.17
C HIS A 45 26.28 -26.53 -14.97
N ALA A 46 26.58 -27.81 -15.21
CA ALA A 46 26.81 -28.77 -14.12
C ALA A 46 27.93 -28.30 -13.18
N ARG A 47 29.07 -27.83 -13.73
CA ARG A 47 30.17 -27.30 -12.91
C ARG A 47 29.81 -26.05 -12.11
N ILE A 48 28.93 -25.20 -12.64
CA ILE A 48 28.43 -24.01 -11.91
C ILE A 48 27.55 -24.48 -10.74
N ILE A 49 26.59 -25.38 -10.98
CA ILE A 49 25.71 -25.92 -9.95
C ILE A 49 26.53 -26.59 -8.83
N GLU A 50 27.47 -27.46 -9.20
CA GLU A 50 28.38 -28.14 -8.27
C GLU A 50 29.16 -27.17 -7.37
N ALA A 51 29.55 -26.01 -7.91
CA ALA A 51 30.29 -25.01 -7.17
C ALA A 51 29.41 -24.09 -6.31
N LEU A 52 28.11 -23.95 -6.62
CA LEU A 52 27.15 -23.19 -5.82
C LEU A 52 26.59 -23.99 -4.64
N ILE A 53 26.51 -25.32 -4.73
CA ILE A 53 26.00 -26.20 -3.65
C ILE A 53 26.74 -25.95 -2.31
N PRO A 54 28.09 -25.96 -2.24
CA PRO A 54 28.80 -25.70 -0.99
C PRO A 54 28.56 -24.28 -0.43
N ILE A 55 28.35 -23.30 -1.30
CA ILE A 55 28.05 -21.92 -0.90
C ILE A 55 26.67 -21.86 -0.24
N ARG A 56 25.65 -22.43 -0.88
CA ARG A 56 24.28 -22.53 -0.34
C ARG A 56 24.27 -23.22 1.02
N ASP A 57 24.91 -24.37 1.12
CA ASP A 57 24.90 -25.20 2.32
C ASP A 57 25.63 -24.51 3.48
N ALA A 58 26.77 -23.86 3.20
CA ALA A 58 27.48 -23.08 4.19
C ALA A 58 26.68 -21.84 4.64
N ALA A 59 26.02 -21.13 3.72
CA ALA A 59 25.17 -19.99 4.05
C ALA A 59 24.00 -20.40 4.97
N ARG A 60 23.30 -21.49 4.64
CA ARG A 60 22.25 -22.08 5.50
C ARG A 60 22.78 -22.43 6.89
N SER A 61 23.95 -23.06 6.95
CA SER A 61 24.57 -23.47 8.20
C SER A 61 24.90 -22.27 9.10
N VAL A 62 25.47 -21.20 8.52
CA VAL A 62 25.73 -19.95 9.25
C VAL A 62 24.44 -19.33 9.77
N LEU A 63 23.41 -19.19 8.92
CA LEU A 63 22.13 -18.62 9.34
C LEU A 63 21.47 -19.42 10.45
N ARG A 64 21.45 -20.75 10.35
CA ARG A 64 20.91 -21.64 11.39
C ARG A 64 21.67 -21.48 12.71
N ALA A 65 23.01 -21.45 12.66
CA ALA A 65 23.83 -21.24 13.84
C ALA A 65 23.56 -19.87 14.48
N GLN A 66 23.40 -18.81 13.69
CA GLN A 66 23.08 -17.47 14.21
C GLN A 66 21.71 -17.44 14.90
N MET A 67 20.67 -18.02 14.29
CA MET A 67 19.32 -18.11 14.86
C MET A 67 19.28 -18.87 16.19
N GLU A 68 19.99 -19.99 16.28
CA GLU A 68 20.05 -20.85 17.47
C GLU A 68 21.09 -20.36 18.49
N ASN A 69 21.66 -19.17 18.26
CA ASN A 69 22.72 -18.57 19.08
C ASN A 69 23.95 -19.48 19.30
N ARG A 70 24.29 -20.31 18.32
CA ARG A 70 25.46 -21.19 18.32
C ARG A 70 26.69 -20.52 17.68
N PRO A 71 27.92 -20.96 18.00
CA PRO A 71 29.13 -20.47 17.33
C PRO A 71 29.08 -20.70 15.81
N PHE A 72 29.30 -19.64 15.02
CA PHE A 72 29.16 -19.67 13.56
C PHE A 72 30.46 -19.35 12.78
N GLY A 73 31.55 -18.98 13.48
CA GLY A 73 32.81 -18.57 12.83
C GLY A 73 33.43 -19.63 11.92
N LYS A 74 33.32 -20.92 12.28
CA LYS A 74 33.73 -22.02 11.38
C LYS A 74 32.91 -22.02 10.08
N GLY A 75 31.59 -21.89 10.19
CA GLY A 75 30.69 -21.84 9.03
C GLY A 75 30.98 -20.64 8.11
N GLN A 76 31.30 -19.47 8.68
CA GLN A 76 31.73 -18.31 7.90
C GLN A 76 33.04 -18.56 7.16
N GLY A 77 34.00 -19.24 7.81
CA GLY A 77 35.23 -19.69 7.17
C GLY A 77 34.97 -20.64 6.01
N ASP A 78 34.06 -21.60 6.17
CA ASP A 78 33.66 -22.56 5.14
C ASP A 78 32.99 -21.84 3.95
N LEU A 79 32.05 -20.93 4.24
CA LEU A 79 31.36 -20.09 3.26
C LEU A 79 32.35 -19.23 2.45
N LYS A 80 33.29 -18.57 3.13
CA LYS A 80 34.32 -17.75 2.49
C LYS A 80 35.19 -18.55 1.54
N ARG A 81 35.63 -19.76 1.92
CA ARG A 81 36.43 -20.63 1.05
C ARG A 81 35.66 -21.10 -0.18
N ALA A 82 34.40 -21.50 0.00
CA ALA A 82 33.52 -21.90 -1.09
C ALA A 82 33.29 -20.75 -2.09
N TYR A 83 32.96 -19.55 -1.58
CA TYR A 83 32.77 -18.35 -2.39
C TYR A 83 34.04 -17.97 -3.18
N GLN A 84 35.19 -17.92 -2.52
CA GLN A 84 36.47 -17.59 -3.19
C GLN A 84 36.86 -18.63 -4.25
N ALA A 85 36.55 -19.91 -4.04
CA ALA A 85 36.74 -20.94 -5.06
C ALA A 85 35.84 -20.70 -6.28
N PHE A 86 34.56 -20.39 -6.05
CA PHE A 86 33.61 -20.08 -7.12
C PHE A 86 34.04 -18.85 -7.92
N VAL A 87 34.33 -17.73 -7.25
CA VAL A 87 34.69 -16.47 -7.92
C VAL A 87 35.96 -16.61 -8.75
N ARG A 88 36.97 -17.35 -8.28
CA ARG A 88 38.18 -17.63 -9.06
C ARG A 88 37.92 -18.39 -10.36
N GLN A 89 36.89 -19.23 -10.37
CA GLN A 89 36.59 -20.11 -11.51
C GLN A 89 35.57 -19.50 -12.48
N PHE A 90 34.57 -18.77 -11.97
CA PHE A 90 33.42 -18.32 -12.75
C PHE A 90 33.18 -16.80 -12.73
N GLY A 91 33.89 -16.06 -11.87
CA GLY A 91 33.60 -14.66 -11.59
C GLY A 91 32.45 -14.48 -10.58
N PRO A 92 31.89 -13.27 -10.45
CA PRO A 92 30.81 -12.96 -9.49
C PRO A 92 29.60 -13.87 -9.65
N ILE A 93 28.95 -14.23 -8.54
CA ILE A 93 27.71 -15.04 -8.55
C ILE A 93 26.60 -14.31 -9.32
N ASN A 94 26.47 -13.02 -9.03
CA ASN A 94 25.44 -12.13 -9.56
C ASN A 94 25.84 -11.46 -10.87
N LEU A 95 26.83 -12.00 -11.60
CA LEU A 95 27.21 -11.50 -12.93
C LEU A 95 25.96 -11.34 -13.80
N THR A 96 25.68 -10.10 -14.22
CA THR A 96 24.53 -9.74 -15.06
C THR A 96 25.05 -9.28 -16.42
N LYS A 97 24.46 -9.80 -17.49
CA LYS A 97 24.69 -9.38 -18.87
C LYS A 97 23.43 -8.76 -19.44
N THR A 98 23.51 -7.48 -19.75
CA THR A 98 22.39 -6.71 -20.30
C THR A 98 22.53 -6.58 -21.81
N THR A 99 21.44 -6.79 -22.54
CA THR A 99 21.36 -6.55 -23.99
C THR A 99 20.16 -5.66 -24.26
N VAL A 100 20.43 -4.48 -24.83
CA VAL A 100 19.38 -3.55 -25.28
C VAL A 100 19.14 -3.77 -26.77
N ARG A 101 17.88 -3.96 -27.16
CA ARG A 101 17.45 -4.03 -28.56
C ARG A 101 16.47 -2.91 -28.82
N VAL A 102 16.74 -2.09 -29.84
CA VAL A 102 15.81 -1.05 -30.28
C VAL A 102 14.97 -1.62 -31.41
N ASN A 103 13.65 -1.54 -31.30
CA ASN A 103 12.76 -1.86 -32.40
C ASN A 103 12.86 -0.75 -33.45
N GLU A 104 13.38 -1.06 -34.62
CA GLU A 104 13.62 -0.10 -35.71
C GLU A 104 12.34 0.58 -36.22
N THR A 105 11.17 -0.04 -36.04
CA THR A 105 9.88 0.47 -36.53
C THR A 105 9.14 1.30 -35.48
N THR A 106 9.20 0.91 -34.21
CA THR A 106 8.46 1.59 -33.13
C THR A 106 9.32 2.50 -32.25
N GLY A 107 10.64 2.42 -32.39
CA GLY A 107 11.60 3.12 -31.52
C GLY A 107 11.63 2.59 -30.08
N VAL A 108 10.88 1.51 -29.78
CA VAL A 108 10.79 0.96 -28.43
C VAL A 108 12.06 0.17 -28.10
N GLU A 109 12.74 0.57 -27.02
CA GLU A 109 13.87 -0.16 -26.47
C GLU A 109 13.38 -1.34 -25.62
N THR A 110 13.91 -2.53 -25.87
CA THR A 110 13.70 -3.74 -25.08
C THR A 110 15.03 -4.16 -24.46
N GLU A 111 15.10 -4.11 -23.14
CA GLU A 111 16.24 -4.59 -22.37
C GLU A 111 16.04 -6.06 -21.98
N THR A 112 17.05 -6.90 -22.21
CA THR A 112 17.08 -8.29 -21.75
C THR A 112 18.29 -8.52 -20.86
N GLN A 113 18.05 -8.97 -19.63
CA GLN A 113 19.11 -9.29 -18.67
C GLN A 113 19.30 -10.81 -18.52
N ARG A 114 20.55 -11.27 -18.51
CA ARG A 114 20.93 -12.67 -18.29
C ARG A 114 21.92 -12.80 -17.14
N ARG A 115 21.75 -13.83 -16.30
CA ARG A 115 22.62 -14.12 -15.15
C ARG A 115 23.36 -15.44 -15.35
N PRO A 116 24.45 -15.50 -16.14
CA PRO A 116 25.09 -16.76 -16.55
C PRO A 116 25.53 -17.67 -15.40
N ASN A 117 25.88 -17.11 -14.24
CA ASN A 117 26.36 -17.86 -13.09
C ASN A 117 25.23 -18.30 -12.14
N LEU A 118 24.05 -17.68 -12.23
CA LEU A 118 22.90 -18.01 -11.38
C LEU A 118 21.83 -18.80 -12.13
N GLN A 119 21.66 -18.54 -13.43
CA GLN A 119 20.65 -19.17 -14.30
C GLN A 119 20.68 -20.71 -14.28
N PRO A 120 21.84 -21.39 -14.28
CA PRO A 120 21.89 -22.85 -14.14
C PRO A 120 21.30 -23.38 -12.83
N PHE A 121 21.16 -22.54 -11.82
CA PHE A 121 20.78 -22.90 -10.46
C PHE A 121 19.34 -22.44 -10.10
N TYR A 122 18.57 -21.91 -11.07
CA TYR A 122 17.22 -21.36 -10.82
C TYR A 122 16.20 -22.36 -10.27
N ASP A 123 16.38 -23.65 -10.55
CA ASP A 123 15.51 -24.70 -10.02
C ASP A 123 15.82 -25.02 -8.55
N ASP A 124 16.93 -24.51 -7.99
CA ASP A 124 17.22 -24.65 -6.58
C ASP A 124 16.36 -23.67 -5.76
N PRO A 125 15.65 -24.14 -4.71
CA PRO A 125 14.78 -23.29 -3.90
C PRO A 125 15.52 -22.18 -3.15
N ASP A 126 16.85 -22.28 -3.03
CA ASP A 126 17.68 -21.31 -2.33
C ASP A 126 18.61 -20.51 -3.27
N VAL A 127 18.34 -20.53 -4.58
CA VAL A 127 19.07 -19.71 -5.56
C VAL A 127 19.13 -18.24 -5.19
N TRP A 128 18.02 -17.69 -4.68
CA TRP A 128 17.93 -16.28 -4.30
C TRP A 128 18.64 -15.99 -2.97
N LEU A 129 18.77 -16.99 -2.08
CA LEU A 129 19.62 -16.89 -0.89
C LEU A 129 21.08 -16.78 -1.32
N VAL A 130 21.52 -17.66 -2.23
CA VAL A 130 22.88 -17.62 -2.81
C VAL A 130 23.15 -16.30 -3.55
N SER A 131 22.15 -15.74 -4.22
CA SER A 131 22.25 -14.40 -4.83
C SER A 131 22.37 -13.29 -3.77
N SER A 132 21.66 -13.41 -2.65
CA SER A 132 21.59 -12.35 -1.62
C SER A 132 22.89 -12.14 -0.82
N ILE A 133 23.79 -13.11 -0.80
CA ILE A 133 25.02 -13.04 -0.01
C ILE A 133 26.15 -12.27 -0.70
N GLU A 134 26.00 -11.90 -1.98
CA GLU A 134 26.99 -11.12 -2.73
C GLU A 134 26.45 -9.72 -3.03
N GLU A 135 27.22 -8.70 -2.66
CA GLU A 135 27.00 -7.33 -3.13
C GLU A 135 27.58 -7.21 -4.53
N TYR A 136 26.76 -6.79 -5.49
CA TYR A 136 27.16 -6.74 -6.89
C TYR A 136 26.87 -5.37 -7.49
N ASP A 137 27.89 -4.80 -8.13
CA ASP A 137 27.80 -3.57 -8.89
C ASP A 137 27.76 -3.90 -10.39
N GLU A 138 26.60 -3.68 -11.00
CA GLU A 138 26.37 -3.90 -12.43
C GLU A 138 27.23 -3.00 -13.31
N ALA A 139 27.60 -1.80 -12.86
CA ALA A 139 28.38 -0.85 -13.67
C ALA A 139 29.85 -1.26 -13.77
N SER A 140 30.41 -1.83 -12.70
CA SER A 140 31.81 -2.31 -12.67
C SER A 140 31.95 -3.80 -12.91
N GLU A 141 30.84 -4.52 -13.11
CA GLU A 141 30.77 -5.99 -13.16
C GLU A 141 31.51 -6.68 -12.01
N SER A 142 31.52 -6.06 -10.83
CA SER A 142 32.30 -6.52 -9.69
C SER A 142 31.41 -7.00 -8.54
N GLY A 143 31.77 -8.14 -7.97
CA GLY A 143 31.10 -8.75 -6.81
C GLY A 143 31.98 -8.70 -5.57
N ARG A 144 31.39 -8.46 -4.41
CA ARG A 144 32.05 -8.48 -3.10
C ARG A 144 31.27 -9.35 -2.12
N PRO A 145 31.95 -10.04 -1.18
CA PRO A 145 31.28 -10.76 -0.10
C PRO A 145 30.40 -9.81 0.71
N GLY A 146 29.13 -10.16 0.91
CA GLY A 146 28.21 -9.41 1.75
C GLY A 146 28.42 -9.65 3.26
N PRO A 147 27.54 -9.10 4.11
CA PRO A 147 27.71 -9.11 5.57
C PRO A 147 27.74 -10.51 6.21
N LEU A 148 27.06 -11.51 5.62
CA LEU A 148 27.00 -12.88 6.17
C LEU A 148 28.39 -13.52 6.36
N PHE A 149 29.39 -13.07 5.60
CA PHE A 149 30.76 -13.61 5.63
C PHE A 149 31.56 -13.20 6.87
N THR A 150 31.21 -12.08 7.51
CA THR A 150 31.96 -11.51 8.64
C THR A 150 31.08 -11.29 9.85
N ASP A 151 29.83 -10.92 9.64
CA ASP A 151 28.97 -10.38 10.67
C ASP A 151 27.89 -11.37 11.09
N ARG A 152 27.37 -11.15 12.30
CA ARG A 152 26.08 -11.70 12.67
C ARG A 152 25.00 -10.87 11.99
N VAL A 153 24.26 -11.47 11.06
CA VAL A 153 23.16 -10.82 10.34
C VAL A 153 21.80 -11.09 10.96
N ILE A 154 21.65 -12.13 11.79
CA ILE A 154 20.41 -12.42 12.53
C ILE A 154 20.73 -12.55 14.03
N HIS A 155 19.98 -11.84 14.86
CA HIS A 155 19.96 -12.07 16.31
C HIS A 155 18.94 -13.13 16.68
N ALA A 156 19.27 -13.90 17.71
CA ALA A 156 18.27 -14.68 18.41
C ALA A 156 17.21 -13.72 18.99
N PRO A 157 15.93 -14.11 19.06
CA PRO A 157 14.92 -13.31 19.75
C PRO A 157 15.41 -12.94 21.15
N VAL A 158 15.39 -11.65 21.48
CA VAL A 158 15.72 -11.15 22.81
C VAL A 158 14.40 -10.75 23.46
N GLU A 159 14.23 -11.09 24.74
CA GLU A 159 13.09 -10.63 25.50
C GLU A 159 13.15 -9.09 25.63
N PRO A 160 12.03 -8.39 25.42
CA PRO A 160 12.02 -6.94 25.53
C PRO A 160 12.30 -6.52 26.98
N GLU A 161 13.19 -5.54 27.16
CA GLU A 161 13.36 -4.90 28.46
C GLU A 161 12.23 -3.90 28.69
N ILE A 162 11.53 -4.02 29.82
CA ILE A 162 10.37 -3.19 30.16
C ILE A 162 10.74 -2.32 31.36
N HIS A 163 11.00 -1.04 31.10
CA HIS A 163 11.38 -0.08 32.14
C HIS A 163 10.23 0.89 32.47
N SER A 164 9.20 0.93 31.63
CA SER A 164 8.07 1.85 31.75
C SER A 164 6.77 1.29 31.15
N VAL A 165 5.65 1.96 31.44
CA VAL A 165 4.35 1.63 30.83
C VAL A 165 4.33 1.85 29.31
N HIS A 166 5.16 2.76 28.80
CA HIS A 166 5.30 3.00 27.36
C HIS A 166 6.10 1.90 26.67
N ASP A 167 7.07 1.29 27.36
CA ASP A 167 7.77 0.11 26.84
C ASP A 167 6.81 -1.08 26.76
N ALA A 168 5.99 -1.30 27.80
CA ALA A 168 4.96 -2.34 27.77
C ALA A 168 3.89 -2.09 26.69
N LEU A 169 3.49 -0.84 26.46
CA LEU A 169 2.62 -0.48 25.33
C LEU A 169 3.29 -0.80 23.98
N ALA A 170 4.58 -0.47 23.82
CA ALA A 170 5.34 -0.79 22.63
C ALA A 170 5.40 -2.31 22.37
N VAL A 171 5.59 -3.12 23.43
CA VAL A 171 5.51 -4.59 23.36
C VAL A 171 4.11 -5.04 22.96
N SER A 172 3.05 -4.49 23.56
CA SER A 172 1.66 -4.82 23.22
C SER A 172 1.34 -4.54 21.74
N LEU A 173 1.73 -3.37 21.24
CA LEU A 173 1.59 -3.01 19.82
C LEU A 173 2.44 -3.92 18.93
N HIS A 174 3.65 -4.24 19.37
CA HIS A 174 4.54 -5.14 18.66
C HIS A 174 3.98 -6.57 18.58
N ASP A 175 3.40 -7.12 19.64
CA ASP A 175 3.01 -8.53 19.68
C ASP A 175 1.57 -8.78 19.24
N THR A 176 0.69 -7.80 19.41
CA THR A 176 -0.74 -7.96 19.12
C THR A 176 -1.26 -7.05 18.02
N GLY A 177 -0.48 -6.03 17.62
CA GLY A 177 -0.91 -4.99 16.69
C GLY A 177 -1.97 -4.02 17.24
N ARG A 178 -2.30 -4.11 18.53
CA ARG A 178 -3.33 -3.31 19.21
C ARG A 178 -2.92 -2.94 20.63
N VAL A 179 -3.71 -2.10 21.28
CA VAL A 179 -3.58 -1.86 22.72
C VAL A 179 -4.26 -3.01 23.46
N ASP A 180 -3.47 -3.86 24.10
CA ASP A 180 -3.95 -5.01 24.87
C ASP A 180 -3.66 -4.76 26.37
N ILE A 181 -4.66 -4.22 27.08
CA ILE A 181 -4.53 -3.82 28.49
C ILE A 181 -4.17 -5.01 29.41
N PRO A 182 -4.81 -6.19 29.29
CA PRO A 182 -4.42 -7.36 30.05
C PRO A 182 -2.95 -7.74 29.88
N LEU A 183 -2.45 -7.76 28.63
CA LEU A 183 -1.04 -8.04 28.36
C LEU A 183 -0.12 -7.00 29.01
N ILE A 184 -0.43 -5.71 28.88
CA ILE A 184 0.37 -4.63 29.49
C ILE A 184 0.39 -4.76 31.02
N ALA A 185 -0.74 -5.12 31.63
CA ALA A 185 -0.86 -5.36 33.07
C ALA A 185 -0.01 -6.55 33.54
N GLU A 186 -0.04 -7.65 32.79
CA GLU A 186 0.79 -8.83 33.04
C GLU A 186 2.28 -8.50 32.97
N LEU A 187 2.71 -7.82 31.89
CA LEU A 187 4.10 -7.41 31.67
C LEU A 187 4.66 -6.52 32.79
N LEU A 188 3.80 -5.70 33.42
CA LEU A 188 4.19 -4.79 34.50
C LEU A 188 3.93 -5.35 35.90
N GLY A 189 3.21 -6.47 36.03
CA GLY A 189 2.74 -6.99 37.31
C GLY A 189 1.81 -6.03 38.05
N ARG A 190 0.95 -5.29 37.33
CA ARG A 190 0.02 -4.27 37.88
C ARG A 190 -1.44 -4.60 37.57
N SER A 191 -2.37 -3.86 38.17
CA SER A 191 -3.78 -3.95 37.81
C SER A 191 -4.05 -3.24 36.48
N GLU A 192 -5.05 -3.71 35.73
CA GLU A 192 -5.49 -3.06 34.48
C GLU A 192 -5.90 -1.59 34.70
N GLN A 193 -6.48 -1.27 35.86
CA GLN A 193 -6.89 0.09 36.20
C GLN A 193 -5.69 1.03 36.35
N ASP A 194 -4.64 0.60 37.06
CA ASP A 194 -3.42 1.39 37.23
C ASP A 194 -2.72 1.60 35.89
N VAL A 195 -2.69 0.57 35.03
CA VAL A 195 -2.13 0.64 33.68
C VAL A 195 -2.85 1.70 32.83
N VAL A 196 -4.18 1.73 32.85
CA VAL A 196 -4.96 2.72 32.09
C VAL A 196 -4.71 4.14 32.60
N ILE A 197 -4.54 4.31 33.92
CA ILE A 197 -4.19 5.60 34.53
C ILE A 197 -2.79 6.04 34.09
N ASP A 198 -1.80 5.17 34.22
CA ASP A 198 -0.40 5.46 33.89
C ASP A 198 -0.17 5.71 32.40
N LEU A 199 -0.86 4.97 31.53
CA LEU A 199 -0.80 5.20 30.08
C LEU A 199 -1.39 6.55 29.69
N GLY A 200 -2.30 7.09 30.50
CA GLY A 200 -2.80 8.46 30.37
C GLY A 200 -3.16 8.81 28.93
N ALA A 201 -2.69 9.95 28.43
CA ALA A 201 -2.99 10.47 27.11
C ALA A 201 -2.45 9.64 25.91
N ALA A 202 -1.69 8.55 26.15
CA ALA A 202 -1.18 7.69 25.09
C ALA A 202 -2.24 6.78 24.45
N ILE A 203 -3.34 6.53 25.17
CA ILE A 203 -4.45 5.69 24.71
C ILE A 203 -5.79 6.38 24.98
N TYR A 204 -6.87 5.94 24.33
CA TYR A 204 -8.24 6.39 24.62
C TYR A 204 -9.19 5.21 24.47
N LEU A 205 -10.19 5.13 25.36
CA LEU A 205 -11.27 4.15 25.27
C LEU A 205 -12.16 4.51 24.08
N ASP A 206 -12.37 3.59 23.14
CA ASP A 206 -13.15 3.86 21.93
C ASP A 206 -14.64 3.59 22.19
N PRO A 207 -15.52 4.61 22.23
CA PRO A 207 -16.95 4.43 22.51
C PRO A 207 -17.69 3.69 21.38
N GLU A 208 -17.18 3.66 20.15
CA GLU A 208 -17.82 2.98 19.03
C GLU A 208 -17.48 1.49 18.99
N ARG A 209 -16.26 1.15 19.42
CA ARG A 209 -15.77 -0.24 19.40
C ARG A 209 -15.97 -0.97 20.73
N SER A 210 -16.10 -0.24 21.83
CA SER A 210 -16.35 -0.83 23.13
C SER A 210 -17.81 -1.29 23.21
N VAL A 211 -18.01 -2.54 23.61
CA VAL A 211 -19.33 -3.16 23.80
C VAL A 211 -19.45 -3.67 25.22
N THR A 212 -20.67 -3.98 25.67
CA THR A 212 -20.90 -4.55 27.00
C THR A 212 -20.08 -5.82 27.19
N GLY A 213 -19.09 -5.77 28.09
CA GLY A 213 -18.18 -6.90 28.37
C GLY A 213 -16.84 -6.87 27.65
N GLY A 214 -16.53 -5.82 26.86
CA GLY A 214 -15.23 -5.68 26.20
C GLY A 214 -14.87 -4.22 25.92
N GLU A 215 -13.86 -3.71 26.64
CA GLU A 215 -13.29 -2.39 26.43
C GLU A 215 -12.24 -2.43 25.32
N VAL A 216 -12.35 -1.51 24.36
CA VAL A 216 -11.40 -1.40 23.26
C VAL A 216 -10.66 -0.08 23.38
N TYR A 217 -9.36 -0.15 23.65
CA TYR A 217 -8.50 1.02 23.68
C TYR A 217 -7.81 1.20 22.32
N ALA A 218 -7.71 2.46 21.90
CA ALA A 218 -6.96 2.88 20.72
C ALA A 218 -5.78 3.75 21.15
N THR A 219 -4.68 3.71 20.41
CA THR A 219 -3.57 4.66 20.61
C THR A 219 -4.02 6.08 20.30
N ALA A 220 -3.38 7.08 20.92
CA ALA A 220 -3.71 8.48 20.73
C ALA A 220 -3.71 8.91 19.27
N ASP A 221 -2.71 8.50 18.49
CA ASP A 221 -2.61 8.81 17.06
C ASP A 221 -3.77 8.20 16.25
N ALA A 222 -4.28 7.03 16.65
CA ALA A 222 -5.40 6.37 15.99
C ALA A 222 -6.75 7.00 16.40
N TYR A 223 -6.92 7.30 17.68
CA TYR A 223 -8.18 7.85 18.19
C TYR A 223 -8.38 9.31 17.75
N LEU A 224 -7.35 10.13 17.83
CA LEU A 224 -7.37 11.58 17.53
C LEU A 224 -7.14 11.90 16.05
N SER A 225 -7.37 10.93 15.15
CA SER A 225 -7.29 11.10 13.70
C SER A 225 -8.54 10.57 12.99
N GLY A 226 -8.65 10.79 11.68
CA GLY A 226 -9.85 10.44 10.91
C GLY A 226 -10.98 11.45 11.15
N PRO A 227 -12.27 11.03 11.15
CA PRO A 227 -13.42 11.92 11.26
C PRO A 227 -13.62 12.45 12.69
N VAL A 228 -12.81 13.42 13.12
CA VAL A 228 -12.71 13.85 14.53
C VAL A 228 -13.92 14.63 15.04
N ARG A 229 -14.70 15.31 14.19
CA ARG A 229 -15.98 15.94 14.57
C ARG A 229 -17.03 14.87 14.85
N THR A 230 -17.11 13.85 14.00
CA THR A 230 -18.00 12.70 14.22
C THR A 230 -17.63 11.96 15.50
N LYS A 231 -16.34 11.69 15.72
CA LYS A 231 -15.84 11.08 16.96
C LYS A 231 -16.14 11.94 18.18
N LEU A 232 -16.02 13.27 18.09
CA LEU A 232 -16.32 14.18 19.20
C LEU A 232 -17.79 14.12 19.58
N ALA A 233 -18.71 14.11 18.60
CA ALA A 233 -20.13 13.96 18.86
C ALA A 233 -20.42 12.65 19.63
N ARG A 234 -19.85 11.53 19.18
CA ARG A 234 -20.00 10.23 19.84
C ARG A 234 -19.36 10.18 21.23
N ALA A 235 -18.20 10.80 21.40
CA ALA A 235 -17.54 10.92 22.70
C ALA A 235 -18.39 11.73 23.70
N ARG A 236 -19.07 12.79 23.25
CA ARG A 236 -19.97 13.58 24.10
C ARG A 236 -21.21 12.80 24.52
N GLU A 237 -21.83 12.06 23.60
CA GLU A 237 -22.94 11.16 23.91
C GLU A 237 -22.52 10.09 24.94
N ALA A 238 -21.35 9.47 24.73
CA ALA A 238 -20.82 8.48 25.65
C ALA A 238 -20.46 9.09 27.02
N ALA A 239 -19.89 10.29 27.06
CA ALA A 239 -19.54 11.00 28.29
C ALA A 239 -20.75 11.39 29.15
N ALA A 240 -21.93 11.54 28.54
CA ALA A 240 -23.17 11.78 29.28
C ALA A 240 -23.62 10.53 30.09
N ILE A 241 -23.16 9.34 29.71
CA ILE A 241 -23.50 8.06 30.34
C ILE A 241 -22.35 7.56 31.22
N ASP A 242 -21.11 7.65 30.73
CA ASP A 242 -19.89 7.21 31.41
C ASP A 242 -18.84 8.32 31.42
N THR A 243 -18.58 8.84 32.62
CA THR A 243 -17.63 9.95 32.86
C THR A 243 -16.20 9.67 32.39
N ARG A 244 -15.82 8.41 32.19
CA ARG A 244 -14.49 8.04 31.66
C ARG A 244 -14.24 8.59 30.25
N TYR A 245 -15.29 8.86 29.48
CA TYR A 245 -15.16 9.48 28.16
C TYR A 245 -14.96 11.01 28.20
N ALA A 246 -15.01 11.67 29.38
CA ALA A 246 -14.80 13.12 29.48
C ALA A 246 -13.42 13.54 28.93
N ARG A 247 -12.37 12.75 29.22
CA ARG A 247 -11.02 12.96 28.66
C ARG A 247 -10.97 12.82 27.13
N ASN A 248 -11.81 11.96 26.55
CA ASN A 248 -11.89 11.81 25.10
C ASN A 248 -12.46 13.08 24.46
N VAL A 249 -13.50 13.67 25.07
CA VAL A 249 -14.10 14.93 24.62
C VAL A 249 -13.04 16.03 24.61
N SER A 250 -12.34 16.25 25.73
CA SER A 250 -11.30 17.28 25.82
C SER A 250 -10.19 17.09 24.80
N ALA A 251 -9.73 15.85 24.59
CA ALA A 251 -8.69 15.55 23.62
C ALA A 251 -9.16 15.76 22.17
N LEU A 252 -10.40 15.37 21.85
CA LEU A 252 -10.97 15.56 20.52
C LEU A 252 -11.25 17.03 20.22
N GLU A 253 -11.67 17.83 21.20
CA GLU A 253 -11.84 19.28 21.07
C GLU A 253 -10.51 19.97 20.70
N ALA A 254 -9.40 19.51 21.27
CA ALA A 254 -8.07 20.08 21.01
C ALA A 254 -7.51 19.77 19.61
N VAL A 255 -8.04 18.76 18.91
CA VAL A 255 -7.55 18.34 17.58
C VAL A 255 -8.51 18.68 16.44
N GLN A 256 -9.53 19.50 16.69
CA GLN A 256 -10.47 19.89 15.64
C GLN A 256 -9.73 20.66 14.52
N PRO A 257 -10.00 20.34 13.24
CA PRO A 257 -9.55 21.15 12.12
C PRO A 257 -10.08 22.58 12.26
N GLU A 258 -9.26 23.57 11.90
CA GLU A 258 -9.68 24.97 11.84
C GLU A 258 -10.88 25.12 10.90
N ASP A 259 -11.94 25.80 11.35
CA ASP A 259 -13.13 26.02 10.54
C ASP A 259 -12.77 26.81 9.27
N LEU A 260 -13.15 26.27 8.12
CA LEU A 260 -13.05 26.95 6.83
C LEU A 260 -14.04 28.13 6.80
N ARG A 261 -13.59 29.26 6.27
CA ARG A 261 -14.44 30.45 6.10
C ARG A 261 -15.23 30.36 4.79
N PRO A 262 -16.28 31.17 4.58
CA PRO A 262 -17.00 31.22 3.30
C PRO A 262 -16.06 31.36 2.09
N SER A 263 -15.02 32.19 2.19
CA SER A 263 -14.03 32.40 1.13
C SER A 263 -13.20 31.16 0.78
N ASP A 264 -13.07 30.22 1.72
CA ASP A 264 -12.28 29.00 1.56
C ASP A 264 -13.15 27.85 1.03
N ILE A 265 -14.48 28.05 0.90
CA ILE A 265 -15.44 27.05 0.46
C ILE A 265 -15.94 27.41 -0.95
N THR A 266 -15.70 26.50 -1.90
CA THR A 266 -16.29 26.64 -3.24
C THR A 266 -17.65 25.95 -3.31
N ALA A 267 -18.73 26.72 -3.19
CA ALA A 267 -20.09 26.25 -3.43
C ALA A 267 -20.42 26.26 -4.93
N ARG A 268 -20.60 25.07 -5.52
CA ARG A 268 -21.00 24.90 -6.93
C ARG A 268 -22.34 24.17 -6.98
N LEU A 269 -23.22 24.57 -7.90
CA LEU A 269 -24.42 23.79 -8.22
C LEU A 269 -24.03 22.33 -8.49
N GLY A 270 -24.75 21.40 -7.87
CA GLY A 270 -24.47 19.96 -7.96
C GLY A 270 -23.53 19.43 -6.88
N ALA A 271 -22.96 20.29 -6.03
CA ALA A 271 -22.15 19.82 -4.93
C ALA A 271 -23.01 18.99 -3.95
N PRO A 272 -22.63 17.75 -3.59
CA PRO A 272 -23.47 16.81 -2.84
C PRO A 272 -23.77 17.24 -1.40
N TRP A 273 -23.12 18.30 -0.92
CA TRP A 273 -23.31 18.83 0.43
C TRP A 273 -24.33 19.96 0.49
N LEU A 274 -24.70 20.52 -0.66
CA LEU A 274 -25.68 21.60 -0.71
C LEU A 274 -27.07 21.04 -0.38
N PRO A 275 -27.81 21.69 0.54
CA PRO A 275 -29.21 21.36 0.78
C PRO A 275 -30.08 21.65 -0.44
N VAL A 276 -31.14 20.85 -0.61
CA VAL A 276 -32.10 21.03 -1.73
C VAL A 276 -32.81 22.37 -1.60
N GLU A 277 -33.11 22.78 -0.36
CA GLU A 277 -33.82 23.99 -0.01
C GLU A 277 -33.09 25.24 -0.52
N ASP A 278 -31.76 25.26 -0.39
CA ASP A 278 -30.92 26.37 -0.87
C ASP A 278 -30.93 26.48 -2.40
N VAL A 279 -30.89 25.35 -3.11
CA VAL A 279 -30.99 25.35 -4.57
C VAL A 279 -32.39 25.77 -5.01
N THR A 280 -33.44 25.28 -4.35
CA THR A 280 -34.83 25.68 -4.64
C THR A 280 -35.04 27.18 -4.43
N GLN A 281 -34.51 27.73 -3.33
CA GLN A 281 -34.57 29.16 -3.04
C GLN A 281 -33.83 29.99 -4.10
N PHE A 282 -32.63 29.57 -4.52
CA PHE A 282 -31.89 30.22 -5.61
C PHE A 282 -32.72 30.32 -6.89
N VAL A 283 -33.39 29.23 -7.29
CA VAL A 283 -34.19 29.21 -8.52
C VAL A 283 -35.40 30.14 -8.40
N ALA A 284 -36.04 30.19 -7.24
CA ALA A 284 -37.14 31.11 -7.00
C ALA A 284 -36.68 32.58 -7.05
N GLU A 285 -35.61 32.93 -6.35
CA GLU A 285 -35.14 34.32 -6.21
C GLU A 285 -34.43 34.86 -7.44
N VAL A 286 -33.60 34.05 -8.11
CA VAL A 286 -32.72 34.51 -9.20
C VAL A 286 -33.31 34.20 -10.57
N LEU A 287 -33.90 33.01 -10.74
CA LEU A 287 -34.51 32.60 -12.01
C LEU A 287 -36.00 32.97 -12.08
N GLY A 288 -36.64 33.35 -10.96
CA GLY A 288 -38.06 33.72 -10.93
C GLY A 288 -39.01 32.53 -11.12
N VAL A 289 -38.56 31.32 -10.78
CA VAL A 289 -39.33 30.08 -11.00
C VAL A 289 -39.43 29.27 -9.73
N GLU A 290 -40.65 29.03 -9.27
CA GLU A 290 -40.92 28.01 -8.26
C GLU A 290 -40.93 26.63 -8.91
N THR A 291 -40.02 25.76 -8.48
CA THR A 291 -39.93 24.38 -8.99
C THR A 291 -39.50 23.41 -7.88
N ARG A 292 -39.63 22.11 -8.16
CA ARG A 292 -39.15 21.03 -7.30
C ARG A 292 -37.77 20.58 -7.75
N ILE A 293 -36.88 20.44 -6.79
CA ILE A 293 -35.53 19.91 -6.99
C ILE A 293 -35.43 18.63 -6.17
N HIS A 294 -34.87 17.59 -6.77
CA HIS A 294 -34.63 16.32 -6.11
C HIS A 294 -33.13 16.08 -6.02
N HIS A 295 -32.67 15.60 -4.87
CA HIS A 295 -31.28 15.24 -4.65
C HIS A 295 -31.18 13.93 -3.87
N THR A 296 -30.45 12.97 -4.44
CA THR A 296 -30.06 11.74 -3.77
C THR A 296 -28.56 11.80 -3.46
N ALA A 297 -28.23 12.29 -2.27
CA ALA A 297 -26.85 12.57 -1.84
C ALA A 297 -25.92 11.36 -1.95
N GLN A 298 -26.41 10.14 -1.68
CA GLN A 298 -25.61 8.91 -1.71
C GLN A 298 -25.01 8.60 -3.09
N VAL A 299 -25.67 9.03 -4.16
CA VAL A 299 -25.23 8.82 -5.55
C VAL A 299 -24.98 10.15 -6.28
N ALA A 300 -24.98 11.27 -5.55
CA ALA A 300 -24.86 12.63 -6.07
C ALA A 300 -25.78 12.89 -7.28
N CYS A 301 -27.00 12.34 -7.25
CA CYS A 301 -27.95 12.45 -8.35
C CYS A 301 -28.89 13.64 -8.10
N TRP A 302 -28.97 14.54 -9.07
CA TRP A 302 -29.83 15.71 -9.04
C TRP A 302 -30.82 15.65 -10.20
N SER A 303 -32.07 16.06 -9.96
CA SER A 303 -33.04 16.28 -11.03
C SER A 303 -33.93 17.49 -10.73
N VAL A 304 -34.45 18.07 -11.80
CA VAL A 304 -35.26 19.29 -11.76
C VAL A 304 -36.60 19.02 -12.40
N ASP A 305 -37.69 19.43 -11.75
CA ASP A 305 -38.99 19.51 -12.43
C ASP A 305 -38.95 20.68 -13.44
N LYS A 306 -39.01 20.34 -14.72
CA LYS A 306 -38.85 21.31 -15.83
C LYS A 306 -40.17 21.96 -16.23
N LEU A 307 -41.31 21.39 -15.85
CA LEU A 307 -42.63 21.88 -16.24
C LEU A 307 -42.85 23.36 -15.87
N PRO A 308 -42.46 23.85 -14.68
CA PRO A 308 -42.67 25.24 -14.28
C PRO A 308 -41.88 26.28 -15.09
N PHE A 309 -40.90 25.86 -15.89
CA PHE A 309 -40.11 26.74 -16.76
C PHE A 309 -40.75 26.94 -18.14
N ALA A 310 -41.71 26.09 -18.51
CA ALA A 310 -42.38 26.17 -19.81
C ALA A 310 -43.18 27.47 -19.94
N GLY A 311 -43.01 28.18 -21.07
CA GLY A 311 -43.74 29.41 -21.37
C GLY A 311 -43.28 30.66 -20.63
N LYS A 312 -42.23 30.59 -19.79
CA LYS A 312 -41.64 31.77 -19.14
C LYS A 312 -40.57 32.41 -20.03
N ALA A 313 -40.75 33.68 -20.36
CA ALA A 313 -39.83 34.40 -21.25
C ALA A 313 -38.42 34.52 -20.65
N GLU A 314 -38.32 34.70 -19.33
CA GLU A 314 -37.06 34.78 -18.61
C GLU A 314 -36.27 33.46 -18.70
N ALA A 315 -36.97 32.32 -18.73
CA ALA A 315 -36.37 31.00 -18.82
C ALA A 315 -35.80 30.68 -20.22
N THR A 316 -36.28 31.34 -21.28
CA THR A 316 -35.83 31.11 -22.67
C THR A 316 -34.97 32.25 -23.23
N SER A 317 -34.82 33.37 -22.51
CA SER A 317 -34.04 34.54 -22.97
C SER A 317 -32.96 35.00 -21.99
N VAL A 318 -33.28 35.15 -20.71
CA VAL A 318 -32.35 35.69 -19.70
C VAL A 318 -31.45 34.58 -19.19
N TRP A 319 -32.05 33.47 -18.76
CA TRP A 319 -31.37 32.34 -18.13
C TRP A 319 -31.25 31.10 -19.01
N GLY A 320 -31.78 31.15 -20.24
CA GLY A 320 -31.67 30.06 -21.19
C GLY A 320 -31.74 30.57 -22.63
N THR A 321 -31.88 29.62 -23.55
CA THR A 321 -32.12 29.88 -24.97
C THR A 321 -33.43 29.22 -25.39
N GLU A 322 -33.94 29.56 -26.58
CA GLU A 322 -35.12 28.88 -27.14
C GLU A 322 -34.92 27.37 -27.30
N ARG A 323 -33.68 26.95 -27.60
CA ARG A 323 -33.33 25.55 -27.86
C ARG A 323 -32.84 24.78 -26.63
N ARG A 324 -32.60 25.47 -25.52
CA ARG A 324 -32.27 24.87 -24.22
C ARG A 324 -32.66 25.83 -23.10
N HIS A 325 -33.82 25.59 -22.52
CA HIS A 325 -34.39 26.53 -21.55
C HIS A 325 -33.68 26.43 -20.18
N ALA A 326 -33.91 27.41 -19.30
CA ALA A 326 -33.22 27.54 -18.02
C ALA A 326 -33.34 26.31 -17.11
N GLY A 327 -34.43 25.54 -17.19
CA GLY A 327 -34.61 24.31 -16.41
C GLY A 327 -33.69 23.17 -16.88
N GLU A 328 -33.44 23.06 -18.18
CA GLU A 328 -32.46 22.11 -18.73
C GLU A 328 -31.03 22.53 -18.39
N LEU A 329 -30.73 23.83 -18.49
CA LEU A 329 -29.42 24.35 -18.11
C LEU A 329 -29.16 24.27 -16.60
N LEU A 330 -30.19 24.41 -15.77
CA LEU A 330 -30.07 24.19 -14.34
C LEU A 330 -29.75 22.72 -14.04
N GLU A 331 -30.43 21.78 -14.69
CA GLU A 331 -30.10 20.35 -14.55
C GLU A 331 -28.68 20.06 -15.06
N ASP A 332 -28.23 20.68 -16.16
CA ASP A 332 -26.85 20.60 -16.62
C ASP A 332 -25.86 21.15 -15.58
N ALA A 333 -26.20 22.24 -14.90
CA ALA A 333 -25.38 22.81 -13.84
C ALA A 333 -25.26 21.86 -12.65
N LEU A 334 -26.37 21.23 -12.23
CA LEU A 334 -26.41 20.29 -11.12
C LEU A 334 -25.71 18.97 -11.43
N THR A 335 -25.74 18.52 -12.69
CA THR A 335 -25.11 17.26 -13.13
C THR A 335 -23.72 17.43 -13.71
N GLN A 336 -23.20 18.67 -13.76
CA GLN A 336 -21.94 19.03 -14.43
C GLN A 336 -21.90 18.67 -15.92
N ALA A 337 -23.06 18.58 -16.58
CA ALA A 337 -23.15 18.37 -18.01
C ALA A 337 -22.80 19.65 -18.78
N ILE A 338 -22.29 19.47 -20.00
CA ILE A 338 -22.03 20.56 -20.96
C ILE A 338 -23.12 20.47 -22.03
N PRO A 339 -23.91 21.54 -22.25
CA PRO A 339 -24.98 21.52 -23.24
C PRO A 339 -24.40 21.32 -24.63
N LYS A 340 -25.09 20.51 -25.45
CA LYS A 340 -24.80 20.28 -26.86
C LYS A 340 -26.11 20.34 -27.63
N ILE A 341 -26.19 21.26 -28.58
CA ILE A 341 -27.39 21.48 -29.40
C ILE A 341 -27.12 20.98 -30.81
N TYR A 342 -28.01 20.14 -31.32
CA TYR A 342 -27.89 19.53 -32.64
C TYR A 342 -29.00 20.01 -33.57
N ASP A 343 -28.64 20.33 -34.80
CA ASP A 343 -29.59 20.48 -35.90
C ASP A 343 -29.90 19.10 -36.46
N THR A 344 -31.19 18.78 -36.53
CA THR A 344 -31.68 17.49 -37.01
C THR A 344 -32.52 17.71 -38.25
N TRP A 345 -32.15 17.05 -39.35
CA TRP A 345 -32.95 17.01 -40.56
C TRP A 345 -33.01 15.59 -41.10
N ARG A 346 -34.03 15.31 -41.91
CA ARG A 346 -34.26 13.99 -42.48
C ARG A 346 -34.20 14.07 -43.99
N ASP A 347 -33.42 13.19 -44.60
CA ASP A 347 -33.36 13.02 -46.05
C ASP A 347 -33.72 11.57 -46.44
N GLU A 348 -33.52 11.21 -47.71
CA GLU A 348 -33.80 9.87 -48.25
C GLU A 348 -32.91 8.76 -47.63
N ASN A 349 -31.80 9.13 -46.99
CA ASN A 349 -30.83 8.22 -46.38
C ASN A 349 -30.97 8.09 -44.85
N GLY A 350 -31.74 8.95 -44.18
CA GLY A 350 -32.06 8.82 -42.76
C GLY A 350 -32.14 10.14 -41.99
N GLU A 351 -32.07 10.07 -40.66
CA GLU A 351 -31.98 11.23 -39.78
C GLU A 351 -30.50 11.64 -39.62
N HIS A 352 -30.19 12.87 -40.02
CA HIS A 352 -28.87 13.47 -39.87
C HIS A 352 -28.88 14.41 -38.66
N ARG A 353 -27.77 14.40 -37.90
CA ARG A 353 -27.57 15.28 -36.74
C ARG A 353 -26.22 15.97 -36.86
N GLU A 354 -26.23 17.30 -36.92
CA GLU A 354 -25.03 18.13 -36.92
C GLU A 354 -24.98 19.01 -35.66
N LEU A 355 -23.79 19.19 -35.07
CA LEU A 355 -23.65 20.05 -33.90
C LEU A 355 -23.81 21.51 -34.30
N ASN A 356 -24.82 22.18 -33.77
CA ASN A 356 -24.99 23.61 -33.95
C ASN A 356 -24.05 24.36 -32.99
N THR A 357 -22.91 24.80 -33.50
CA THR A 357 -21.87 25.48 -32.71
C THR A 357 -22.36 26.79 -32.10
N LYS A 358 -23.10 27.60 -32.86
CA LYS A 358 -23.62 28.89 -32.41
C LYS A 358 -24.59 28.74 -31.24
N GLU A 359 -25.59 27.87 -31.39
CA GLU A 359 -26.60 27.62 -30.34
C GLU A 359 -25.98 26.94 -29.12
N THR A 360 -25.01 26.05 -29.35
CA THR A 360 -24.26 25.40 -28.26
C THR A 360 -23.45 26.41 -27.44
N GLU A 361 -22.75 27.35 -28.09
CA GLU A 361 -22.01 28.40 -27.37
C GLU A 361 -22.95 29.35 -26.61
N ALA A 362 -24.09 29.75 -27.20
CA ALA A 362 -25.09 30.55 -26.50
C ALA A 362 -25.63 29.84 -25.25
N ALA A 363 -25.91 28.53 -25.33
CA ALA A 363 -26.33 27.74 -24.17
C ALA A 363 -25.24 27.61 -23.11
N LYS A 364 -23.96 27.47 -23.50
CA LYS A 364 -22.82 27.46 -22.57
C LYS A 364 -22.67 28.79 -21.83
N GLU A 365 -22.86 29.91 -22.52
CA GLU A 365 -22.80 31.24 -21.92
C GLU A 365 -23.90 31.40 -20.84
N LYS A 366 -25.14 30.99 -21.16
CA LYS A 366 -26.24 30.99 -20.19
C LYS A 366 -25.99 30.06 -18.99
N LEU A 367 -25.45 28.87 -19.24
CA LEU A 367 -25.03 27.96 -18.17
C LEU A 367 -23.97 28.59 -17.26
N ALA A 368 -22.97 29.25 -17.84
CA ALA A 368 -21.93 29.95 -17.09
C ALA A 368 -22.51 31.10 -16.26
N ALA A 369 -23.48 31.84 -16.80
CA ALA A 369 -24.19 32.89 -16.08
C ALA A 369 -24.97 32.34 -14.87
N ILE A 370 -25.71 31.23 -15.02
CA ILE A 370 -26.40 30.56 -13.91
C ILE A 370 -25.39 30.15 -12.81
N LYS A 371 -24.29 29.48 -13.19
CA LYS A 371 -23.26 29.04 -12.25
C LYS A 371 -22.61 30.21 -11.49
N THR A 372 -22.37 31.32 -12.18
CA THR A 372 -21.78 32.53 -11.59
C THR A 372 -22.75 33.22 -10.65
N ALA A 373 -24.02 33.33 -11.05
CA ALA A 373 -25.08 33.90 -10.23
C ALA A 373 -25.25 33.10 -8.93
N PHE A 374 -25.29 31.77 -9.01
CA PHE A 374 -25.36 30.91 -7.82
C PHE A 374 -24.16 31.10 -6.89
N SER A 375 -22.95 31.08 -7.45
CA SER A 375 -21.71 31.20 -6.67
C SER A 375 -21.62 32.53 -5.90
N SER A 376 -22.25 33.58 -6.44
CA SER A 376 -22.36 34.87 -5.77
C SER A 376 -23.50 34.86 -4.74
N TRP A 377 -24.69 34.43 -5.17
CA TRP A 377 -25.92 34.43 -4.38
C TRP A 377 -25.77 33.62 -3.09
N VAL A 378 -25.16 32.44 -3.16
CA VAL A 378 -25.07 31.50 -2.02
C VAL A 378 -24.42 32.12 -0.78
N TRP A 379 -23.51 33.07 -0.96
CA TRP A 379 -22.77 33.75 0.13
C TRP A 379 -23.23 35.17 0.43
N GLN A 380 -24.21 35.71 -0.31
CA GLN A 380 -24.66 37.10 -0.13
C GLN A 380 -25.47 37.30 1.16
N ASP A 381 -26.24 36.30 1.55
CA ASP A 381 -27.01 36.32 2.78
C ASP A 381 -26.17 35.74 3.93
N ALA A 382 -26.04 36.52 5.01
CA ALA A 382 -25.16 36.17 6.12
C ALA A 382 -25.64 34.92 6.87
N GLU A 383 -26.96 34.78 7.08
CA GLU A 383 -27.54 33.67 7.83
C GLU A 383 -27.41 32.35 7.06
N ARG A 384 -27.67 32.38 5.75
CA ARG A 384 -27.41 31.26 4.83
C ARG A 384 -25.93 30.92 4.77
N ALA A 385 -25.06 31.92 4.62
CA ALA A 385 -23.62 31.69 4.56
C ALA A 385 -23.11 30.98 5.83
N ASP A 386 -23.47 31.47 7.02
CA ASP A 386 -23.07 30.88 8.30
C ASP A 386 -23.58 29.45 8.45
N ARG A 387 -24.85 29.19 8.10
CA ARG A 387 -25.43 27.83 8.12
C ARG A 387 -24.69 26.88 7.18
N LEU A 388 -24.42 27.31 5.95
CA LEU A 388 -23.74 26.48 4.94
C LEU A 388 -22.28 26.23 5.30
N VAL A 389 -21.58 27.23 5.83
CA VAL A 389 -20.22 27.07 6.38
C VAL A 389 -20.21 26.04 7.49
N ARG A 390 -21.16 26.11 8.43
CA ARG A 390 -21.24 25.14 9.53
C ARG A 390 -21.49 23.73 9.03
N LEU A 391 -22.46 23.56 8.12
CA LEU A 391 -22.77 22.28 7.49
C LEU A 391 -21.55 21.69 6.78
N TYR A 392 -20.84 22.52 6.00
CA TYR A 392 -19.64 22.10 5.28
C TYR A 392 -18.54 21.66 6.23
N ASN A 393 -18.27 22.46 7.28
CA ASN A 393 -17.22 22.15 8.24
C ASN A 393 -17.51 20.85 9.00
N ASP A 394 -18.76 20.63 9.40
CA ASP A 394 -19.14 19.43 10.15
C ASP A 394 -19.11 18.16 9.32
N THR A 395 -19.39 18.26 8.02
CA THR A 395 -19.48 17.10 7.14
C THR A 395 -18.18 16.81 6.41
N TYR A 396 -17.50 17.86 5.89
CA TYR A 396 -16.33 17.74 5.01
C TYR A 396 -15.01 18.17 5.65
N ASN A 397 -15.01 19.20 6.52
CA ASN A 397 -13.81 19.59 7.29
C ASN A 397 -13.66 18.76 8.58
N ASN A 398 -13.72 17.45 8.42
CA ASN A 398 -13.83 16.49 9.52
C ASN A 398 -12.58 15.61 9.66
N LEU A 399 -11.64 15.65 8.70
CA LEU A 399 -10.53 14.69 8.64
C LEU A 399 -9.22 15.25 9.22
N VAL A 400 -8.71 14.58 10.25
CA VAL A 400 -7.34 14.79 10.74
C VAL A 400 -6.45 13.65 10.27
N ALA A 401 -5.33 13.98 9.62
CA ALA A 401 -4.38 12.98 9.12
C ALA A 401 -3.69 12.25 10.29
N ARG A 402 -3.75 10.92 10.28
CA ARG A 402 -3.04 10.08 11.25
C ARG A 402 -1.52 10.19 11.07
N LYS A 403 -0.81 10.50 12.16
CA LYS A 403 0.65 10.46 12.22
C LYS A 403 1.10 9.12 12.79
N PHE A 404 1.54 8.22 11.92
CA PHE A 404 2.02 6.90 12.33
C PHE A 404 3.43 7.00 12.93
N ASP A 405 3.65 6.32 14.05
CA ASP A 405 4.97 6.06 14.60
C ASP A 405 5.22 4.55 14.64
N GLY A 406 6.32 4.11 14.03
CA GLY A 406 6.74 2.70 14.00
C GLY A 406 8.00 2.43 14.82
N SER A 407 8.42 3.35 15.68
CA SER A 407 9.64 3.26 16.51
C SER A 407 9.68 2.02 17.40
N HIS A 408 8.51 1.51 17.81
CA HIS A 408 8.34 0.32 18.63
C HIS A 408 8.57 -1.01 17.88
N LEU A 409 8.65 -1.00 16.54
CA LEU A 409 8.82 -2.24 15.77
C LEU A 409 10.27 -2.74 15.84
N SER A 410 10.45 -3.97 16.31
CA SER A 410 11.77 -4.62 16.41
C SER A 410 12.15 -5.44 15.16
N LEU A 411 11.18 -5.77 14.30
CA LEU A 411 11.31 -6.55 13.06
C LEU A 411 12.11 -7.87 13.23
N PRO A 412 11.63 -8.84 14.04
CA PRO A 412 12.35 -10.08 14.31
C PRO A 412 12.68 -10.86 13.04
N GLY A 413 13.93 -11.32 12.95
CA GLY A 413 14.43 -12.06 11.78
C GLY A 413 14.88 -11.17 10.61
N ALA A 414 14.71 -9.84 10.70
CA ALA A 414 15.33 -8.91 9.78
C ALA A 414 16.86 -8.88 9.97
N SER A 415 17.57 -8.62 8.88
CA SER A 415 19.02 -8.54 8.84
C SER A 415 19.51 -7.30 9.58
N THR A 416 20.36 -7.49 10.58
CA THR A 416 20.94 -6.41 11.39
C THR A 416 21.95 -5.57 10.63
N ALA A 417 22.45 -6.08 9.50
CA ALA A 417 23.27 -5.32 8.57
C ALA A 417 22.47 -4.21 7.87
N ILE A 418 21.13 -4.28 7.87
CA ILE A 418 20.25 -3.31 7.22
C ILE A 418 19.46 -2.56 8.29
N ARG A 419 19.83 -1.30 8.54
CA ARG A 419 19.07 -0.41 9.42
C ARG A 419 18.02 0.35 8.62
N LEU A 420 16.74 0.03 8.87
CA LEU A 420 15.63 0.79 8.29
C LEU A 420 15.54 2.19 8.89
N ARG A 421 15.24 3.18 8.05
CA ARG A 421 15.05 4.59 8.43
C ARG A 421 13.68 4.80 9.05
N GLU A 422 13.53 5.87 9.81
CA GLU A 422 12.25 6.18 10.49
C GLU A 422 11.05 6.22 9.54
N HIS A 423 11.18 6.78 8.33
CA HIS A 423 10.07 6.81 7.38
C HIS A 423 9.66 5.41 6.90
N GLN A 424 10.61 4.47 6.87
CA GLN A 424 10.33 3.07 6.56
C GLN A 424 9.59 2.41 7.72
N MET A 425 10.01 2.66 8.96
CA MET A 425 9.32 2.17 10.16
C MET A 425 7.88 2.69 10.24
N ARG A 426 7.67 3.99 9.98
CA ARG A 426 6.33 4.59 9.94
C ARG A 426 5.41 3.96 8.90
N VAL A 427 5.91 3.70 7.67
CA VAL A 427 5.08 3.08 6.63
C VAL A 427 4.81 1.60 6.91
N ILE A 428 5.75 0.87 7.53
CA ILE A 428 5.53 -0.51 7.98
C ILE A 428 4.38 -0.52 9.00
N TRP A 429 4.44 0.33 10.02
CA TRP A 429 3.37 0.46 11.00
C TRP A 429 2.04 0.87 10.37
N ARG A 430 2.06 1.80 9.42
CA ARG A 430 0.86 2.18 8.67
C ARG A 430 0.19 0.99 7.97
N ILE A 431 0.97 0.15 7.30
CA ILE A 431 0.45 -1.05 6.62
C ILE A 431 -0.15 -2.02 7.64
N ILE A 432 0.54 -2.26 8.76
CA ILE A 432 0.05 -3.15 9.82
C ILE A 432 -1.26 -2.61 10.43
N ALA A 433 -1.29 -1.32 10.76
CA ALA A 433 -2.38 -0.71 11.51
C ALA A 433 -3.62 -0.36 10.67
N THR A 434 -3.47 -0.11 9.35
CA THR A 434 -4.59 0.26 8.48
C THR A 434 -4.85 -0.72 7.34
N GLY A 435 -3.95 -1.66 7.06
CA GLY A 435 -4.02 -2.54 5.90
C GLY A 435 -3.73 -1.78 4.60
N GLY A 436 -4.76 -1.55 3.80
CA GLY A 436 -4.66 -0.95 2.46
C GLY A 436 -3.92 0.39 2.47
N THR A 437 -2.73 0.43 1.88
CA THR A 437 -1.82 1.59 1.95
C THR A 437 -1.21 1.88 0.59
N TYR A 438 -1.30 3.13 0.14
CA TYR A 438 -0.58 3.62 -1.03
C TYR A 438 0.77 4.24 -0.62
N ILE A 439 1.88 3.66 -1.07
CA ILE A 439 3.25 4.08 -0.73
C ILE A 439 3.80 5.01 -1.83
N ALA A 440 3.41 6.28 -1.79
CA ALA A 440 3.85 7.31 -2.74
C ALA A 440 5.25 7.89 -2.41
N HIS A 441 6.23 7.05 -2.08
CA HIS A 441 7.58 7.51 -1.76
C HIS A 441 8.46 7.64 -3.01
N ALA A 442 9.41 8.57 -2.99
CA ALA A 442 10.39 8.80 -4.05
C ALA A 442 11.17 7.52 -4.44
N VAL A 443 11.68 7.47 -5.67
CA VAL A 443 12.58 6.39 -6.13
C VAL A 443 13.82 6.34 -5.22
N GLY A 444 14.30 5.13 -4.89
CA GLY A 444 15.45 4.94 -3.99
C GLY A 444 15.16 5.09 -2.48
N SER A 445 13.94 5.45 -2.07
CA SER A 445 13.57 5.60 -0.64
C SER A 445 13.50 4.29 0.17
N GLY A 446 13.83 3.14 -0.44
CA GLY A 446 13.79 1.83 0.22
C GLY A 446 12.39 1.24 0.36
N LYS A 447 11.50 1.47 -0.62
CA LYS A 447 10.12 0.94 -0.64
C LYS A 447 10.08 -0.58 -0.56
N THR A 448 10.98 -1.28 -1.25
CA THR A 448 11.01 -2.75 -1.26
C THR A 448 11.22 -3.32 0.14
N PHE A 449 12.20 -2.82 0.89
CA PHE A 449 12.44 -3.26 2.27
C PHE A 449 11.25 -2.97 3.18
N SER A 450 10.59 -1.83 3.02
CA SER A 450 9.35 -1.54 3.75
C SER A 450 8.23 -2.55 3.45
N MET A 451 8.04 -2.93 2.18
CA MET A 451 7.07 -3.94 1.79
C MET A 451 7.41 -5.32 2.36
N CYS A 452 8.69 -5.74 2.28
CA CYS A 452 9.14 -7.03 2.81
C CYS A 452 8.94 -7.11 4.33
N ALA A 453 9.36 -6.07 5.06
CA ALA A 453 9.18 -5.99 6.50
C ALA A 453 7.70 -5.98 6.90
N ALA A 454 6.86 -5.22 6.21
CA ALA A 454 5.42 -5.23 6.50
C ALA A 454 4.77 -6.60 6.26
N VAL A 455 5.19 -7.35 5.23
CA VAL A 455 4.69 -8.72 4.99
C VAL A 455 5.11 -9.66 6.13
N MET A 456 6.37 -9.62 6.52
CA MET A 456 6.89 -10.49 7.58
C MET A 456 6.26 -10.19 8.94
N GLU A 457 6.10 -8.91 9.28
CA GLU A 457 5.44 -8.50 10.52
C GLU A 457 3.96 -8.86 10.54
N GLN A 458 3.21 -8.63 9.46
CA GLN A 458 1.81 -9.06 9.40
C GLN A 458 1.66 -10.58 9.54
N LYS A 459 2.59 -11.37 9.00
CA LYS A 459 2.62 -12.83 9.20
C LYS A 459 2.92 -13.19 10.65
N ARG A 460 3.91 -12.55 11.27
CA ARG A 460 4.30 -12.78 12.67
C ARG A 460 3.14 -12.46 13.62
N LEU A 461 2.44 -11.36 13.38
CA LEU A 461 1.24 -10.92 14.11
C LEU A 461 -0.01 -11.77 13.81
N GLY A 462 0.05 -12.72 12.88
CA GLY A 462 -1.10 -13.53 12.49
C GLY A 462 -2.18 -12.78 11.70
N LEU A 463 -1.92 -11.54 11.27
CA LEU A 463 -2.84 -10.73 10.47
C LEU A 463 -3.05 -11.31 9.07
N ILE A 464 -2.05 -11.99 8.53
CA ILE A 464 -2.11 -12.69 7.25
C ILE A 464 -1.47 -14.07 7.35
N SER A 465 -2.02 -15.05 6.64
CA SER A 465 -1.43 -16.40 6.54
C SER A 465 -0.58 -16.59 5.28
N LYS A 466 -1.00 -15.95 4.18
CA LYS A 466 -0.31 -15.98 2.88
C LYS A 466 -0.16 -14.55 2.35
N ALA A 467 0.94 -14.30 1.66
CA ALA A 467 1.23 -13.01 1.03
C ALA A 467 1.65 -13.27 -0.41
N MET A 468 1.21 -12.40 -1.33
CA MET A 468 1.60 -12.40 -2.72
C MET A 468 2.10 -10.99 -3.07
N ILE A 469 3.31 -10.91 -3.62
CA ILE A 469 3.90 -9.66 -4.10
C ILE A 469 3.95 -9.75 -5.62
N VAL A 470 3.25 -8.85 -6.30
CA VAL A 470 3.23 -8.78 -7.76
C VAL A 470 4.17 -7.66 -8.21
N VAL A 471 5.12 -7.99 -9.07
CA VAL A 471 6.11 -7.04 -9.62
C VAL A 471 6.21 -7.22 -11.13
N PRO A 472 6.66 -6.19 -11.87
CA PRO A 472 7.06 -6.36 -13.26
C PRO A 472 8.10 -7.48 -13.40
N GLY A 473 8.05 -8.25 -14.49
CA GLY A 473 8.90 -9.44 -14.66
C GLY A 473 10.40 -9.17 -14.51
N HIS A 474 10.88 -8.02 -15.00
CA HIS A 474 12.28 -7.61 -14.85
C HIS A 474 12.70 -7.33 -13.40
N CYS A 475 11.76 -6.96 -12.53
CA CYS A 475 12.01 -6.69 -11.10
C CYS A 475 11.93 -7.95 -10.22
N LEU A 476 11.49 -9.10 -10.75
CA LEU A 476 11.20 -10.30 -9.96
C LEU A 476 12.44 -10.82 -9.21
N ALA A 477 13.57 -10.93 -9.91
CA ALA A 477 14.85 -11.33 -9.31
C ALA A 477 15.33 -10.32 -8.26
N GLN A 478 15.18 -9.03 -8.54
CA GLN A 478 15.57 -7.96 -7.61
C GLN A 478 14.73 -8.02 -6.33
N MET A 479 13.41 -8.15 -6.45
CA MET A 479 12.48 -8.29 -5.32
C MET A 479 12.84 -9.52 -4.46
N ALA A 480 13.05 -10.68 -5.08
CA ALA A 480 13.41 -11.90 -4.37
C ALA A 480 14.75 -11.76 -3.60
N ARG A 481 15.76 -11.17 -4.25
CA ARG A 481 17.07 -10.92 -3.64
C ARG A 481 16.96 -9.94 -2.48
N GLU A 482 16.30 -8.79 -2.67
CA GLU A 482 16.12 -7.78 -1.61
C GLU A 482 15.30 -8.34 -0.43
N PHE A 483 14.31 -9.19 -0.70
CA PHE A 483 13.56 -9.88 0.35
C PHE A 483 14.48 -10.73 1.22
N LEU A 484 15.36 -11.55 0.61
CA LEU A 484 16.28 -12.42 1.35
C LEU A 484 17.50 -11.69 1.91
N MET A 485 17.90 -10.55 1.35
CA MET A 485 18.87 -9.66 1.98
C MET A 485 18.33 -9.12 3.31
N LEU A 486 17.04 -8.76 3.37
CA LEU A 486 16.41 -8.28 4.59
C LEU A 486 15.98 -9.42 5.51
N TYR A 487 15.42 -10.52 5.01
CA TYR A 487 15.00 -11.68 5.80
C TYR A 487 15.64 -12.96 5.25
N PRO A 488 16.90 -13.26 5.60
CA PRO A 488 17.66 -14.37 5.01
C PRO A 488 17.04 -15.76 5.25
N THR A 489 16.18 -15.89 6.25
CA THR A 489 15.53 -17.14 6.65
C THR A 489 14.09 -17.25 6.15
N ALA A 490 13.60 -16.24 5.42
CA ALA A 490 12.26 -16.23 4.88
C ALA A 490 12.06 -17.34 3.84
N LYS A 491 10.92 -18.01 3.91
CA LYS A 491 10.50 -19.01 2.92
C LYS A 491 9.65 -18.32 1.85
N ILE A 492 10.29 -17.92 0.75
CA ILE A 492 9.63 -17.30 -0.40
C ILE A 492 9.54 -18.29 -1.57
N LEU A 493 8.45 -18.21 -2.31
CA LEU A 493 8.29 -18.90 -3.60
C LEU A 493 8.30 -17.84 -4.69
N VAL A 494 9.12 -18.06 -5.70
CA VAL A 494 9.35 -17.09 -6.78
C VAL A 494 8.82 -17.69 -8.08
N ALA A 495 7.75 -17.11 -8.61
CA ALA A 495 7.11 -17.57 -9.85
C ALA A 495 7.78 -16.94 -11.07
N ASP A 496 9.01 -17.37 -11.38
CA ASP A 496 9.68 -17.01 -12.63
C ASP A 496 9.21 -17.85 -13.83
N GLU A 497 9.58 -17.44 -15.04
CA GLU A 497 9.23 -18.10 -16.29
C GLU A 497 9.72 -19.56 -16.39
N THR A 498 10.74 -19.93 -15.60
CA THR A 498 11.33 -21.28 -15.57
C THR A 498 10.67 -22.21 -14.55
N ASN A 499 10.13 -21.65 -13.47
CA ASN A 499 9.51 -22.38 -12.35
C ASN A 499 7.98 -22.43 -12.46
N PHE A 500 7.35 -21.58 -13.29
CA PHE A 500 5.89 -21.54 -13.45
C PHE A 500 5.38 -22.11 -14.80
N VAL A 501 6.08 -23.13 -15.33
CA VAL A 501 5.70 -23.88 -16.55
C VAL A 501 4.70 -25.00 -16.25
N ARG A 502 3.86 -25.36 -17.22
CA ARG A 502 2.76 -26.35 -17.05
C ARG A 502 3.22 -27.69 -16.48
N GLU A 503 4.45 -28.11 -16.78
CA GLU A 503 5.06 -29.38 -16.34
C GLU A 503 5.50 -29.36 -14.87
N LYS A 504 5.67 -28.18 -14.26
CA LYS A 504 6.12 -27.96 -12.88
C LYS A 504 5.02 -27.38 -11.97
N ARG A 505 3.78 -27.27 -12.46
CA ARG A 505 2.62 -26.72 -11.73
C ARG A 505 1.86 -27.76 -10.92
#